data_AF-A0A1H3X4P6-F1
#
_entry.id   AF-A0A1H3X4P6-F1
#
_cell.length_a   1.000
_cell.length_b   1.000
_cell.length_c   1.000
_cell.angle_alpha   90.00
_cell.angle_beta   90.00
_cell.angle_gamma   90.00
#
_symmetry.space_group_name_H-M   'P 1'
#
loop_
_entity.id
_entity.type
_entity.pdbx_description
1 polymer ?
#
loop_
_entity_poly.entity_id
_entity_poly.type
_entity_poly.pdbx_seq_one_letter_code
_entity_poly.pdbx_strand_id
1 'polypeptide(L)'
;MRNILLMGYIIISVFLYTLNFELFQTGRDIDLGFGIFTTFPVIIVMAIGLIFCLFFFLIDKNKQMKNDALIDNLKNEITIHKKDLEIATLKMNSMVIESPIVVAQEIN
;
A
#
# COMPACT_ATOMS: atom_id res chain seq x y z
N MET A 1 7.32 -3.80 7.40
CA MET A 1 6.49 -4.95 7.86
C MET A 1 6.09 -5.91 6.76
N ARG A 2 5.75 -5.45 5.54
CA ARG A 2 5.34 -6.27 4.37
C ARG A 2 6.15 -7.56 4.16
N ASN A 3 7.48 -7.49 4.29
CA ASN A 3 8.34 -8.64 3.99
C ASN A 3 8.54 -9.59 5.18
N ILE A 4 8.31 -9.17 6.42
CA ILE A 4 8.62 -10.01 7.60
C ILE A 4 7.62 -11.16 7.76
N LEU A 5 6.33 -10.90 7.56
CA LEU A 5 5.29 -11.93 7.64
C LEU A 5 5.42 -12.94 6.49
N LEU A 6 5.67 -12.44 5.27
CA LEU A 6 5.87 -13.28 4.10
C LEU A 6 7.15 -14.14 4.24
N MET A 7 8.21 -13.56 4.79
CA MET A 7 9.48 -14.26 5.01
C MET A 7 9.36 -15.30 6.13
N GLY A 8 8.63 -14.99 7.21
CA GLY A 8 8.30 -15.97 8.25
C GLY A 8 7.49 -17.15 7.71
N TYR A 9 6.49 -16.88 6.87
CA TYR A 9 5.70 -17.90 6.20
C TYR A 9 6.57 -18.82 5.31
N ILE A 10 7.48 -18.24 4.52
CA ILE A 10 8.40 -19.00 3.67
C ILE A 10 9.34 -19.87 4.52
N ILE A 11 9.91 -19.32 5.60
CA ILE A 11 10.82 -20.06 6.49
C ILE A 11 10.10 -21.26 7.12
N ILE A 12 8.89 -21.07 7.64
CA ILE A 12 8.10 -22.16 8.24
C ILE A 12 7.77 -23.23 7.20
N SER A 13 7.41 -22.80 5.98
CA SER A 13 7.07 -23.71 4.88
C SER A 13 8.26 -24.55 4.43
N VAL A 14 9.44 -23.93 4.27
CA VAL A 14 10.70 -24.62 3.94
C VAL A 14 11.10 -25.57 5.07
N PHE A 15 10.95 -25.16 6.32
CA PHE A 15 11.28 -26.00 7.48
C PHE A 15 10.37 -27.23 7.56
N LEU A 16 9.04 -27.05 7.41
CA LEU A 16 8.07 -28.15 7.35
C LEU A 16 8.38 -29.10 6.19
N TYR A 17 8.71 -28.56 5.02
CA TYR A 17 9.10 -29.32 3.84
C TYR A 17 10.34 -30.19 4.10
N THR A 18 11.37 -29.60 4.69
CA THR A 18 12.64 -30.28 4.97
C THR A 18 12.45 -31.41 6.00
N LEU A 19 11.63 -31.17 7.04
CA LEU A 19 11.36 -32.18 8.08
C LEU A 19 10.50 -33.35 7.60
N ASN A 20 9.64 -33.14 6.59
CA ASN A 20 8.69 -34.15 6.12
C ASN A 20 8.96 -34.55 4.66
N PHE A 21 10.23 -34.46 4.21
CA PHE A 21 10.60 -34.61 2.81
C PHE A 21 10.13 -35.94 2.20
N GLU A 22 10.31 -37.06 2.90
CA GLU A 22 9.84 -38.39 2.45
C GLU A 22 8.31 -38.48 2.37
N LEU A 23 7.62 -37.88 3.34
CA LEU A 23 6.16 -37.77 3.37
C LEU A 23 5.62 -36.95 2.20
N PHE A 24 6.37 -35.93 1.77
CA PHE A 24 5.99 -35.09 0.63
C PHE A 24 6.20 -35.76 -0.73
N GLN A 25 7.13 -36.71 -0.83
CA GLN A 25 7.34 -37.51 -2.04
C GLN A 25 6.43 -38.74 -2.12
N THR A 26 5.81 -39.14 -1.01
CA THR A 26 4.88 -40.25 -0.98
C THR A 26 3.50 -39.78 -1.45
N GLY A 27 3.04 -40.33 -2.59
CA GLY A 27 1.66 -40.11 -3.04
C GLY A 27 0.68 -40.66 -2.02
N ARG A 28 -0.30 -39.85 -1.61
CA ARG A 28 -1.41 -40.32 -0.79
C ARG A 28 -2.70 -40.31 -1.60
N ASP A 29 -3.45 -41.38 -1.43
CA ASP A 29 -4.81 -41.44 -1.92
C ASP A 29 -5.72 -40.65 -0.98
N ILE A 30 -6.39 -39.66 -1.55
CA ILE A 30 -7.37 -38.84 -0.86
C ILE A 30 -8.73 -39.18 -1.44
N ASP A 31 -9.61 -39.66 -0.58
CA ASP A 31 -11.02 -39.85 -0.91
C ASP A 31 -11.79 -38.57 -0.58
N LEU A 32 -12.34 -37.94 -1.62
CA LEU A 32 -13.15 -36.73 -1.49
C LEU A 32 -14.66 -37.03 -1.47
N GLY A 33 -15.05 -38.32 -1.46
CA GLY A 33 -16.45 -38.77 -1.44
C GLY A 33 -17.10 -38.92 -2.83
N PHE A 34 -16.43 -38.47 -3.90
CA PHE A 34 -16.85 -38.62 -5.30
C PHE A 34 -15.78 -39.26 -6.19
N GLY A 35 -14.67 -39.69 -5.60
CA GLY A 35 -13.55 -40.32 -6.29
C GLY A 35 -12.30 -40.31 -5.41
N ILE A 36 -11.42 -41.28 -5.69
CA ILE A 36 -10.12 -41.39 -5.06
C ILE A 36 -9.10 -40.74 -5.99
N PHE A 37 -8.38 -39.76 -5.48
CA PHE A 37 -7.31 -39.09 -6.22
C PHE A 37 -5.98 -39.29 -5.49
N THR A 38 -5.00 -39.83 -6.20
CA THR A 38 -3.62 -39.87 -5.70
C THR A 38 -3.02 -38.49 -5.88
N THR A 39 -2.63 -37.85 -4.77
CA THR A 39 -2.00 -36.54 -4.78
C THR A 39 -0.82 -36.52 -3.83
N PHE A 40 0.23 -35.79 -4.22
CA PHE A 40 1.37 -35.54 -3.36
C PHE A 40 1.01 -34.46 -2.33
N PRO A 41 1.29 -34.67 -1.04
CA PRO A 41 0.98 -33.69 0.00
C PRO A 41 1.61 -32.31 -0.26
N VAL A 42 2.70 -32.25 -1.04
CA VAL A 42 3.37 -30.98 -1.40
C VAL A 42 2.47 -30.07 -2.21
N ILE A 43 1.64 -30.62 -3.10
CA ILE A 43 0.73 -29.87 -3.95
C ILE A 43 -0.35 -29.20 -3.10
N ILE A 44 -0.86 -29.91 -2.08
CA ILE A 44 -1.86 -29.40 -1.15
C ILE A 44 -1.29 -28.26 -0.31
N VAL A 45 -0.09 -28.43 0.22
CA VAL A 45 0.60 -27.39 1.00
C VAL A 45 0.88 -26.16 0.13
N MET A 46 1.31 -26.35 -1.12
CA MET A 46 1.50 -25.24 -2.07
C MET A 46 0.19 -24.50 -2.39
N ALA A 47 -0.91 -25.23 -2.60
CA ALA A 47 -2.21 -24.63 -2.87
C ALA A 47 -2.71 -23.79 -1.67
N ILE A 48 -2.61 -24.33 -0.46
CA ILE A 48 -2.93 -23.61 0.77
C ILE A 48 -2.04 -22.37 0.91
N GLY A 49 -0.75 -22.51 0.63
CA GLY A 49 0.18 -21.39 0.68
C GLY A 49 -0.12 -20.27 -0.29
N LEU A 50 -0.53 -20.62 -1.51
CA LEU A 50 -0.94 -19.65 -2.52
C LEU A 50 -2.17 -18.86 -2.07
N ILE A 51 -3.12 -19.50 -1.40
CA ILE A 51 -4.29 -18.84 -0.80
C ILE A 51 -3.85 -17.82 0.26
N PHE A 52 -2.95 -18.20 1.17
CA PHE A 52 -2.44 -17.27 2.18
C PHE A 52 -1.68 -16.09 1.55
N CYS A 53 -0.84 -16.34 0.55
CA CYS A 53 -0.14 -15.28 -0.17
C CYS A 53 -1.11 -14.31 -0.85
N LEU A 54 -2.16 -14.80 -1.50
CA LEU A 54 -3.22 -13.97 -2.09
C LEU A 54 -3.94 -13.13 -1.03
N PHE A 55 -4.26 -13.73 0.11
CA PHE A 55 -4.93 -13.04 1.20
C PHE A 55 -4.09 -11.89 1.75
N PHE A 56 -2.79 -12.13 2.00
CA PHE A 56 -1.86 -11.09 2.43
C PHE A 56 -1.68 -10.01 1.38
N PHE A 57 -1.59 -10.38 0.10
CA PHE A 57 -1.49 -9.42 -1.00
C PHE A 57 -2.71 -8.49 -1.06
N LEU A 58 -3.92 -9.02 -0.90
CA LEU A 58 -5.15 -8.21 -0.89
C LEU A 58 -5.20 -7.24 0.29
N ILE A 59 -4.82 -7.71 1.48
CA ILE A 59 -4.78 -6.87 2.68
C ILE A 59 -3.78 -5.72 2.50
N ASP A 60 -2.58 -6.01 2.00
CA ASP A 60 -1.55 -5.00 1.78
C ASP A 60 -1.96 -4.00 0.70
N LYS A 61 -2.59 -4.46 -0.38
CA LYS A 61 -3.12 -3.57 -1.43
C LYS A 61 -4.16 -2.61 -0.87
N ASN A 62 -5.09 -3.09 -0.05
CA ASN A 62 -6.08 -2.24 0.61
C ASN A 62 -5.42 -1.20 1.55
N LYS A 63 -4.38 -1.60 2.28
CA LYS A 63 -3.64 -0.67 3.15
C LYS A 63 -2.90 0.40 2.35
N GLN A 64 -2.28 0.03 1.22
CA GLN A 64 -1.64 0.98 0.31
C GLN A 64 -2.64 1.99 -0.25
N MET A 65 -3.79 1.53 -0.77
CA MET A 65 -4.79 2.43 -1.35
C MET A 65 -5.30 3.46 -0.33
N LYS A 66 -5.44 3.08 0.95
CA LYS A 66 -5.79 4.04 2.02
C LYS A 66 -4.70 5.07 2.27
N ASN A 67 -3.44 4.65 2.27
CA ASN A 67 -2.32 5.57 2.47
C ASN A 67 -2.14 6.50 1.28
N ASP A 68 -2.28 6.01 0.06
CA ASP A 68 -2.17 6.83 -1.15
C ASP A 68 -3.29 7.87 -1.20
N ALA A 69 -4.52 7.50 -0.83
CA ALA A 69 -5.63 8.45 -0.70
C ALA A 69 -5.35 9.55 0.35
N LEU A 70 -4.73 9.20 1.49
CA LEU A 70 -4.31 10.19 2.48
C LEU A 70 -3.21 11.11 1.95
N ILE A 71 -2.23 10.57 1.24
CA ILE A 71 -1.14 11.34 0.64
C ILE A 71 -1.68 12.32 -0.40
N ASP A 72 -2.63 11.89 -1.23
CA ASP A 72 -3.23 12.77 -2.24
C ASP A 72 -4.09 13.88 -1.62
N ASN A 73 -4.82 13.59 -0.55
CA ASN A 73 -5.53 14.62 0.22
C ASN A 73 -4.55 15.65 0.81
N LEU A 74 -3.47 15.19 1.44
CA LEU A 74 -2.44 16.08 1.99
C LEU A 74 -1.76 16.93 0.90
N LYS A 75 -1.50 16.35 -0.29
CA LYS A 75 -0.96 17.10 -1.43
C LYS A 75 -1.93 18.18 -1.92
N ASN A 76 -3.22 17.89 -1.94
CA ASN A 76 -4.24 18.87 -2.33
C ASN A 76 -4.31 20.02 -1.32
N GLU A 77 -4.32 19.73 -0.02
CA GLU A 77 -4.28 20.76 1.02
C GLU A 77 -3.03 21.64 0.91
N ILE A 78 -1.84 21.04 0.74
CA ILE A 78 -0.59 21.79 0.52
C ILE A 78 -0.71 22.69 -0.72
N THR A 79 -1.35 22.21 -1.78
CA THR A 79 -1.52 22.98 -3.02
C THR A 79 -2.47 24.16 -2.82
N ILE A 80 -3.56 23.98 -2.07
CA ILE A 80 -4.49 25.06 -1.72
C ILE A 80 -3.77 26.11 -0.88
N HIS A 81 -3.09 25.70 0.19
CA HIS A 81 -2.34 26.62 1.05
C HIS A 81 -1.24 27.39 0.30
N LYS A 82 -0.56 26.77 -0.67
CA LYS A 82 0.40 27.47 -1.54
C LYS A 82 -0.26 28.54 -2.39
N LYS A 83 -1.43 28.24 -2.98
CA LYS A 83 -2.20 29.22 -3.76
C LYS A 83 -2.69 30.37 -2.88
N ASP A 84 -3.14 30.10 -1.66
CA ASP A 84 -3.58 31.15 -0.73
C ASP A 84 -2.43 32.09 -0.35
N LEU A 85 -1.22 31.55 -0.13
CA LEU A 85 -0.02 32.34 0.11
C LEU A 85 0.37 33.20 -1.12
N GLU A 86 0.24 32.64 -2.32
CA GLU A 86 0.50 33.38 -3.56
C GLU A 86 -0.51 34.53 -3.75
N ILE A 87 -1.79 34.30 -3.45
CA ILE A 87 -2.81 35.37 -3.48
C ILE A 87 -2.53 36.42 -2.40
N ALA A 88 -2.13 36.02 -1.20
CA ALA A 88 -1.81 36.94 -0.11
C ALA A 88 -0.61 37.83 -0.46
N THR A 89 0.44 37.26 -1.04
CA THR A 89 1.62 38.02 -1.50
C THR A 89 1.30 38.95 -2.65
N LEU A 90 0.47 38.53 -3.61
CA LEU A 90 -0.01 39.40 -4.70
C LEU A 90 -0.87 40.56 -4.17
N LYS A 91 -1.77 40.32 -3.21
CA LYS A 91 -2.56 41.38 -2.55
C LYS A 91 -1.70 42.37 -1.78
N MET A 92 -0.66 41.88 -1.11
CA MET A 92 0.26 42.74 -0.38
C MET A 92 1.06 43.62 -1.35
N ASN A 93 1.52 43.05 -2.48
CA ASN A 93 2.18 43.81 -3.53
C ASN A 93 1.25 44.82 -4.23
N SER A 94 -0.03 44.50 -4.44
CA SER A 94 -0.99 45.45 -5.04
C SER A 94 -1.32 46.62 -4.10
N MET A 95 -1.43 46.40 -2.78
CA MET A 95 -1.62 47.49 -1.80
C MET A 95 -0.42 48.44 -1.70
N VAL A 96 0.80 47.93 -1.90
CA VAL A 96 2.01 48.76 -1.96
C VAL A 96 2.03 49.63 -3.23
N ILE A 97 1.37 49.22 -4.31
CA ILE A 97 1.31 49.99 -5.57
C ILE A 97 0.23 51.07 -5.53
N GLU A 98 -0.86 50.91 -4.77
CA GLU A 98 -1.91 51.94 -4.63
C GLU A 98 -1.54 53.07 -3.65
N SER A 99 -0.53 52.89 -2.81
CA SER A 99 -0.16 53.84 -1.75
C SER A 99 0.84 54.98 -2.05
N PRO A 100 1.51 55.13 -3.23
CA PRO A 100 2.41 56.28 -3.42
C PRO A 100 1.77 57.54 -4.00
N ILE A 101 0.53 57.51 -4.52
CA ILE A 101 0.03 58.63 -5.35
C ILE A 101 -0.85 59.64 -4.59
N VAL A 102 -1.44 59.29 -3.44
CA VAL A 102 -2.39 60.19 -2.75
C VAL A 102 -1.68 61.29 -1.91
N VAL A 103 -0.39 61.14 -1.60
CA VAL A 103 0.33 62.14 -0.76
C VAL A 103 0.94 63.29 -1.58
N ALA A 104 0.94 63.20 -2.92
CA ALA A 104 1.55 64.22 -3.77
C ALA A 104 0.60 65.35 -4.23
N GLN A 105 -0.68 65.35 -3.83
CA GLN A 105 -1.66 66.36 -4.29
C GLN A 105 -2.09 67.40 -3.23
N GLU A 106 -1.55 67.39 -2.01
CA GLU A 106 -1.86 68.43 -1.00
C GLU A 106 -0.79 69.53 -0.88
N ILE A 107 0.20 69.58 -1.78
CA ILE A 107 1.23 70.63 -1.78
C ILE A 107 1.40 71.24 -3.18
N ASN A 108 0.40 71.99 -3.63
CA ASN A 108 0.59 73.19 -4.49
C ASN A 108 -0.71 74.00 -4.60
#